data_AF-A0A6V7Y0D4-F1
#
_entry.id   AF-A0A6V7Y0D4-F1
#
_cell.length_a   1.000
_cell.length_b   1.000
_cell.length_c   1.000
_cell.angle_alpha   90.00
_cell.angle_beta   90.00
_cell.angle_gamma   90.00
#
_symmetry.space_group_name_H-M   'P 1'
#
loop_
_entity.id
_entity.type
_entity.pdbx_description
1 polymer ?
#
loop_
_entity_poly.entity_id
_entity_poly.type
_entity_poly.pdbx_seq_one_letter_code
_entity_poly.pdbx_strand_id
1 'polypeptide(L)'
;IEKLNNGLYTLQRIVLILAEVCIKGAPGSKERAEKLFKMRFKGAHLNTLLESILTEFYDSLDPEANDQKERVEHLIACLSAS
;
A
#
# COMPACT_ATOMS: atom_id res chain seq x y z
N ILE A 1 -2.10 -18.44 -9.29
CA ILE A 1 -1.58 -19.40 -8.28
C ILE A 1 -0.12 -19.10 -7.93
N GLU A 2 0.78 -18.97 -8.91
CA GLU A 2 2.21 -18.69 -8.64
C GLU A 2 2.47 -17.43 -7.79
N LYS A 3 1.85 -16.28 -8.12
CA LYS A 3 1.93 -15.07 -7.28
C LYS A 3 1.47 -15.31 -5.83
N LEU A 4 0.41 -16.10 -5.63
CA LEU A 4 -0.10 -16.45 -4.31
C LEU A 4 0.91 -17.30 -3.53
N ASN A 5 1.50 -18.29 -4.19
CA ASN A 5 2.56 -19.13 -3.61
C ASN A 5 3.82 -18.33 -3.27
N ASN A 6 4.09 -17.26 -4.03
CA ASN A 6 5.18 -16.32 -3.78
C ASN A 6 4.83 -15.23 -2.75
N GLY A 7 3.69 -15.37 -2.04
CA GLY A 7 3.35 -14.52 -0.90
C GLY A 7 2.59 -13.25 -1.24
N LEU A 8 1.88 -13.18 -2.39
CA LEU A 8 1.09 -12.00 -2.77
C LEU A 8 0.13 -11.54 -1.67
N TYR A 9 -0.60 -12.45 -1.02
CA TYR A 9 -1.52 -12.05 0.06
C TYR A 9 -0.79 -11.42 1.25
N THR A 10 0.37 -11.95 1.61
CA THR A 10 1.21 -11.38 2.67
C THR A 10 1.67 -9.98 2.29
N LEU A 11 2.12 -9.79 1.04
CA LEU A 11 2.54 -8.50 0.52
C LEU A 11 1.39 -7.48 0.56
N GLN A 12 0.22 -7.84 0.06
CA GLN A 12 -0.98 -6.98 0.07
C GLN A 12 -1.35 -6.54 1.50
N ARG A 13 -1.31 -7.46 2.48
CA ARG A 13 -1.58 -7.13 3.89
C ARG A 13 -0.54 -6.19 4.48
N ILE A 14 0.74 -6.41 4.20
CA ILE A 14 1.83 -5.53 4.66
C ILE A 14 1.66 -4.13 4.05
N VAL A 15 1.34 -4.05 2.76
CA VAL A 15 1.12 -2.78 2.07
C VAL A 15 -0.06 -2.01 2.65
N LEU A 16 -1.18 -2.69 2.95
CA LEU A 16 -2.33 -2.06 3.62
C LEU A 16 -1.93 -1.43 4.97
N ILE A 17 -1.25 -2.21 5.81
CA ILE A 17 -0.79 -1.75 7.13
C ILE A 17 0.18 -0.57 6.97
N LEU A 18 1.13 -0.69 6.05
CA LEU A 18 2.14 0.34 5.84
C LEU A 18 1.53 1.64 5.31
N ALA A 19 0.59 1.56 4.37
CA ALA A 19 -0.14 2.73 3.87
C ALA A 19 -0.90 3.42 5.00
N GLU A 20 -1.59 2.66 5.85
CA GLU A 20 -2.28 3.21 7.02
C GLU A 20 -1.34 3.87 8.02
N VAL A 21 -0.19 3.25 8.31
CA VAL A 21 0.83 3.84 9.19
C VAL A 21 1.42 5.11 8.57
N CYS A 22 1.59 5.17 7.25
CA CYS A 22 2.10 6.37 6.58
C CYS A 22 1.09 7.53 6.62
N ILE A 23 -0.21 7.24 6.59
CA ILE A 23 -1.27 8.27 6.53
C ILE A 23 -1.75 8.67 7.94
N LYS A 24 -1.96 7.70 8.82
CA LYS A 24 -2.60 7.87 10.14
C LYS A 24 -1.64 7.66 11.32
N GLY A 25 -0.41 7.23 11.06
CA GLY A 25 0.58 6.97 12.10
C GLY A 25 1.13 8.25 12.74
N ALA A 26 2.00 8.07 13.73
CA ALA A 26 2.65 9.19 14.41
C ALA A 26 3.47 10.03 13.42
N PRO A 27 3.66 11.34 13.69
CA PRO A 27 4.54 12.20 12.89
C PRO A 27 5.90 11.54 12.64
N GLY A 28 6.39 11.62 11.40
CA GLY A 28 7.64 10.98 10.97
C GLY A 28 7.54 9.51 10.56
N SER A 29 6.37 8.85 10.71
CA SER A 29 6.20 7.45 10.26
C SER A 29 6.43 7.30 8.75
N LYS A 30 5.83 8.18 7.94
CA LYS A 30 6.00 8.21 6.48
C LYS A 30 7.44 8.48 6.09
N GLU A 31 8.07 9.51 6.66
CA GLU A 31 9.47 9.88 6.40
C GLU A 31 10.43 8.72 6.73
N ARG A 32 10.16 7.99 7.82
CA ARG A 32 10.93 6.80 8.18
C ARG A 32 10.79 5.70 7.15
N ALA A 33 9.58 5.42 6.69
CA ALA A 33 9.31 4.44 5.65
C ALA A 33 9.99 4.83 4.32
N GLU A 34 9.88 6.09 3.90
CA GLU A 34 10.53 6.62 2.69
C GLU A 34 12.05 6.44 2.74
N LYS A 35 12.68 6.73 3.88
CA LYS A 35 14.13 6.55 4.06
C LYS A 35 14.54 5.09 3.89
N LEU A 36 13.80 4.15 4.49
CA LEU A 36 14.07 2.71 4.37
C LEU A 36 13.90 2.22 2.93
N PHE A 37 12.83 2.66 2.27
CA PHE A 37 12.55 2.28 0.89
C PHE A 37 13.58 2.85 -0.07
N LYS A 38 13.99 4.11 0.10
CA LYS A 38 15.06 4.73 -0.69
C LYS A 38 16.37 3.94 -0.60
N MET A 39 16.73 3.47 0.60
CA MET A 39 17.92 2.64 0.82
C MET A 39 17.82 1.26 0.13
N ARG A 40 16.64 0.63 0.17
CA ARG A 40 16.43 -0.73 -0.36
C ARG A 40 16.20 -0.79 -1.88
N PHE A 41 15.49 0.20 -2.41
CA PHE A 41 14.94 0.22 -3.78
C PHE A 41 15.58 1.30 -4.68
N LYS A 42 16.77 1.79 -4.31
CA LYS A 42 17.60 2.70 -5.14
C LYS A 42 16.85 3.93 -5.66
N GLY A 43 15.98 4.51 -4.85
CA GLY A 43 15.28 5.76 -5.18
C GLY A 43 13.84 5.61 -5.69
N ALA A 44 13.27 4.40 -5.72
CA ALA A 44 11.83 4.26 -5.95
C ALA A 44 11.00 5.02 -4.89
N HIS A 45 9.99 5.75 -5.33
CA HIS A 45 9.09 6.49 -4.45
C HIS A 45 8.17 5.53 -3.69
N LEU A 46 8.12 5.67 -2.37
CA LEU A 46 7.29 4.83 -1.50
C LEU A 46 5.83 4.86 -1.96
N ASN A 47 5.27 6.05 -2.19
CA ASN A 47 3.87 6.21 -2.57
C ASN A 47 3.52 5.43 -3.85
N THR A 48 4.33 5.57 -4.90
CA THR A 48 4.12 4.86 -6.18
C THR A 48 4.13 3.34 -6.00
N LEU A 49 5.01 2.81 -5.14
CA LEU A 49 5.05 1.38 -4.85
C LEU A 49 3.81 0.90 -4.08
N LEU A 50 3.38 1.66 -3.07
CA LEU A 50 2.19 1.31 -2.29
C LEU A 50 0.92 1.42 -3.14
N GLU A 51 0.77 2.51 -3.89
CA GLU A 51 -0.36 2.77 -4.79
C GLU A 51 -0.52 1.63 -5.79
N SER A 52 0.54 1.23 -6.50
CA SER A 52 0.47 0.15 -7.49
C SER A 52 -0.04 -1.17 -6.91
N ILE A 53 0.39 -1.54 -5.70
CA ILE A 53 -0.03 -2.79 -5.06
C ILE A 53 -1.45 -2.68 -4.50
N LEU A 54 -1.83 -1.50 -3.98
CA LEU A 54 -3.19 -1.23 -3.51
C LEU A 54 -4.20 -1.23 -4.64
N THR A 55 -3.86 -0.68 -5.82
CA THR A 55 -4.71 -0.73 -7.01
C THR A 55 -4.91 -2.17 -7.48
N GLU A 56 -3.84 -2.97 -7.60
CA GLU A 56 -3.97 -4.40 -7.94
C GLU A 56 -4.83 -5.15 -6.90
N PHE A 57 -4.70 -4.80 -5.61
CA PHE A 57 -5.53 -5.38 -4.56
C PHE A 57 -7.00 -4.96 -4.69
N TYR A 58 -7.29 -3.68 -4.92
CA TYR A 58 -8.64 -3.15 -5.11
C TYR A 58 -9.36 -3.86 -6.26
N ASP A 59 -8.68 -4.01 -7.40
CA ASP A 59 -9.22 -4.68 -8.59
C ASP A 59 -9.52 -6.17 -8.34
N SER A 60 -8.83 -6.78 -7.36
CA SER A 60 -9.03 -8.17 -6.96
C SER A 60 -10.13 -8.37 -5.91
N LEU A 61 -10.67 -7.30 -5.32
CA LEU A 61 -11.72 -7.38 -4.33
C LEU A 61 -13.07 -7.76 -4.98
N ASP A 62 -13.81 -8.61 -4.27
CA ASP A 62 -15.17 -9.00 -4.63
C ASP A 62 -16.05 -7.75 -4.88
N PRO A 63 -16.91 -7.72 -5.92
CA PRO A 63 -17.89 -6.66 -6.15
C PRO A 63 -18.61 -6.20 -4.88
N GLU A 64 -18.98 -7.12 -4.00
CA GLU A 64 -19.74 -6.86 -2.76
C GLU A 64 -18.87 -6.43 -1.56
N ALA A 65 -17.54 -6.39 -1.67
CA ALA A 65 -16.62 -6.03 -0.58
C ALA A 65 -16.53 -4.50 -0.34
N ASN A 66 -17.69 -3.83 -0.24
CA ASN A 66 -17.82 -2.37 -0.22
C ASN A 66 -16.92 -1.68 0.82
N ASP A 67 -16.95 -2.12 2.08
CA ASP A 67 -16.16 -1.52 3.16
C ASP A 67 -14.64 -1.60 2.89
N GLN A 68 -14.18 -2.73 2.32
CA GLN A 68 -12.76 -2.87 1.98
C GLN A 68 -12.40 -2.03 0.77
N LYS A 69 -13.27 -1.94 -0.23
CA LYS A 69 -13.08 -1.09 -1.41
C LYS A 69 -12.96 0.38 -1.01
N GLU A 70 -13.90 0.89 -0.22
CA GLU A 70 -13.88 2.27 0.27
C GLU A 70 -12.59 2.56 1.05
N ARG A 71 -12.19 1.65 1.95
CA ARG A 71 -10.94 1.78 2.70
C ARG A 71 -9.73 1.86 1.78
N VAL A 72 -9.61 0.98 0.79
CA VAL A 72 -8.46 0.94 -0.12
C VAL A 72 -8.44 2.16 -1.04
N GLU A 73 -9.60 2.56 -1.54
CA GLU A 73 -9.76 3.76 -2.38
C GLU A 73 -9.31 5.03 -1.64
N HIS A 74 -9.71 5.18 -0.37
CA HIS A 74 -9.23 6.28 0.48
C HIS A 74 -7.70 6.25 0.64
N LEU A 75 -7.11 5.07 0.85
CA LEU A 75 -5.65 4.96 0.98
C LEU A 75 -4.93 5.36 -0.32
N ILE A 76 -5.43 4.91 -1.47
CA ILE A 76 -4.91 5.27 -2.79
C ILE A 76 -4.98 6.80 -2.98
N ALA A 77 -6.14 7.41 -2.75
CA ALA A 77 -6.32 8.85 -2.91
C ALA A 77 -5.34 9.68 -2.06
N CYS A 78 -5.07 9.28 -0.81
CA CYS A 78 -4.09 9.95 0.04
C CYS A 78 -2.65 9.83 -0.48
N LEU A 79 -2.31 8.70 -1.11
CA LEU A 79 -0.97 8.45 -1.66
C LEU A 79 -0.74 9.23 -2.96
N SER A 80 -1.77 9.37 -3.82
CA SER A 80 -1.69 10.11 -5.07
C SER A 80 -1.71 11.63 -4.89
N ALA A 81 -2.27 12.12 -3.77
CA ALA A 81 -2.30 13.55 -3.43
C ALA A 81 -1.00 14.06 -2.76
N SER A 82 -0.07 13.16 -2.43
CA SER A 82 1.16 13.43 -1.68
C SER A 82 2.38 13.72 -2.56
#